data_AF-A0A078BE55-F1
#
_entry.id   AF-A0A078BE55-F1
#
_cell.length_a   1.000
_cell.length_b   1.000
_cell.length_c   1.000
_cell.angle_alpha   90.00
_cell.angle_beta   90.00
_cell.angle_gamma   90.00
#
_symmetry.space_group_name_H-M   'P 1'
#
loop_
_entity.id
_entity.type
_entity.pdbx_description
1 polymer ?
#
loop_
_entity_poly.entity_id
_entity_poly.type
_entity_poly.pdbx_seq_one_letter_code
_entity_poly.pdbx_strand_id
1 'polypeptide(L)' 'MFTRSMFATADLAEQGRLLDEVARLVDAGQLKTTLNTRLGPIDAVTLKRAHALVETGSSIGKVVVEGWESIRSK' A
#
# COMPACT_ATOMS: atom_id res chain seq x y z
N MET A 1 6.45 -0.28 11.93
CA MET A 1 6.61 0.51 10.69
C MET A 1 5.94 1.90 10.73
N PHE A 2 5.36 2.31 11.87
CA PHE A 2 4.66 3.59 11.96
C PHE A 2 5.06 4.42 13.18
N THR A 3 6.12 4.05 13.91
CA THR A 3 6.55 4.77 15.12
C THR A 3 6.78 6.26 14.84
N ARG A 4 7.54 6.59 13.78
CA ARG A 4 7.80 7.99 13.40
C ARG A 4 6.51 8.77 13.13
N SER A 5 5.63 8.22 12.30
CA SER A 5 4.37 8.87 11.91
C SER A 5 3.32 8.90 13.03
N MET A 6 3.26 7.87 13.88
CA MET A 6 2.32 7.79 15.00
C MET A 6 2.69 8.74 16.13
N PHE A 7 3.99 8.98 16.36
CA PHE A 7 4.49 9.80 17.46
C PHE A 7 5.09 11.14 17.02
N ALA A 8 4.99 11.48 15.72
CA ALA A 8 5.55 12.69 15.13
C ALA A 8 6.98 13.00 15.63
N THR A 9 7.85 11.99 15.59
CA THR A 9 9.21 12.10 16.13
C THR A 9 10.01 13.16 15.38
N ALA A 10 11.06 13.71 16.01
CA ALA A 10 11.88 14.77 15.41
C ALA A 10 12.51 14.39 14.05
N ASP A 11 12.66 13.09 13.79
CA ASP A 11 13.20 12.51 12.56
C ASP A 11 12.11 12.00 11.58
N LEU A 12 10.89 12.55 11.65
CA LEU A 12 9.76 12.17 10.78
C LEU A 12 10.13 12.18 9.29
N ALA A 13 10.96 13.14 8.86
CA ALA A 13 11.40 13.29 7.48
C ALA A 13 12.22 12.10 6.94
N GLU A 14 12.87 11.31 7.81
CA GLU A 14 13.68 10.16 7.37
C GLU A 14 12.84 9.08 6.70
N GLN A 15 11.54 8.97 7.03
CA GLN A 15 10.65 8.03 6.35
C GLN A 15 10.46 8.40 4.88
N GLY A 16 10.33 9.70 4.56
CA GLY A 16 10.26 10.17 3.18
C GLY A 16 11.54 9.88 2.40
N ARG A 17 12.71 10.21 2.99
CA ARG A 17 14.01 9.94 2.37
C ARG A 17 14.24 8.46 2.06
N LEU A 18 13.80 7.57 2.95
CA LEU A 18 13.85 6.13 2.71
C LEU A 18 12.95 5.71 1.55
N LEU A 19 11.75 6.30 1.42
CA LEU A 19 10.84 6.00 0.31
C LEU A 19 11.38 6.52 -1.03
N ASP A 20 12.07 7.66 -1.04
CA ASP A 20 12.73 8.19 -2.25
C ASP A 20 13.84 7.26 -2.73
N GLU A 21 14.65 6.73 -1.81
CA GLU A 21 15.70 5.75 -2.14
C GLU A 21 15.09 4.44 -2.65
N VAL A 22 14.02 3.96 -2.02
CA VAL A 22 13.28 2.78 -2.50
C VAL A 22 12.74 3.00 -3.91
N ALA A 23 12.19 4.18 -4.22
CA ALA A 23 11.73 4.51 -5.57
C ALA A 23 12.88 4.48 -6.59
N ARG A 24 14.02 5.09 -6.27
CA ARG A 24 15.22 5.05 -7.12
C ARG A 24 15.68 3.62 -7.42
N LEU A 25 15.65 2.74 -6.40
CA LEU A 25 16.02 1.34 -6.55
C LEU A 25 15.00 0.53 -7.38
N VAL A 26 13.72 0.87 -7.31
CA VAL A 26 12.67 0.29 -8.16
C VAL A 26 12.88 0.68 -9.62
N ASP A 27 13.12 1.98 -9.89
CA ASP A 27 13.35 2.48 -11.25
C ASP A 27 14.65 1.92 -11.85
N ALA A 28 15.68 1.70 -11.02
CA ALA A 28 16.91 1.03 -11.42
C ALA A 28 16.75 -0.50 -11.61
N GLY A 29 15.56 -1.06 -11.38
CA GLY A 29 15.26 -2.49 -11.50
C GLY A 29 15.89 -3.39 -10.42
N GLN A 30 16.47 -2.78 -9.38
CA GLN A 30 17.10 -3.50 -8.26
C GLN A 30 16.07 -3.98 -7.23
N LEU A 31 14.95 -3.27 -7.11
CA LEU A 31 13.78 -3.70 -6.35
C LEU A 31 12.61 -3.99 -7.30
N LYS A 32 11.82 -5.01 -6.98
CA LYS A 32 10.61 -5.38 -7.72
C LYS A 32 9.40 -5.28 -6.80
N THR A 33 8.25 -4.96 -7.39
CA THR A 33 6.98 -4.96 -6.67
C THR A 33 6.70 -6.32 -6.04
N THR A 34 6.08 -6.31 -4.87
CA THR A 34 5.57 -7.51 -4.18
C THR A 34 4.07 -7.66 -4.35
N LEU A 35 3.45 -6.91 -5.27
CA LEU A 35 2.04 -7.08 -5.64
C LEU A 35 1.77 -8.54 -6.02
N ASN A 36 0.82 -9.15 -5.33
CA ASN A 36 0.37 -10.52 -5.61
C ASN A 36 -1.14 -10.57 -5.87
N THR A 37 -1.92 -9.82 -5.11
CA THR A 37 -3.38 -9.77 -5.26
C THR A 37 -3.82 -8.35 -5.58
N ARG A 38 -4.52 -8.16 -6.69
CA ARG A 38 -5.13 -6.89 -7.09
C ARG A 38 -6.66 -7.00 -7.00
N LEU A 39 -7.30 -6.07 -6.31
CA LEU A 39 -8.74 -5.98 -6.12
C LEU A 39 -9.23 -4.59 -6.56
N GLY A 40 -10.52 -4.47 -6.87
CA GLY A 40 -11.16 -3.19 -7.16
C GLY A 40 -12.67 -3.34 -7.35
N PRO A 41 -13.44 -2.23 -7.30
CA PRO A 41 -12.97 -0.87 -7.02
C PRO A 41 -12.65 -0.66 -5.52
N ILE A 42 -12.11 0.51 -5.19
CA ILE A 42 -11.96 0.98 -3.81
C ILE A 42 -13.34 1.34 -3.29
N ASP A 43 -13.97 0.36 -2.65
CA ASP A 43 -15.26 0.46 -1.98
C ASP A 43 -15.23 -0.35 -0.66
N ALA A 44 -16.27 -0.22 0.16
CA ALA A 44 -16.33 -0.89 1.47
C ALA A 44 -16.39 -2.43 1.37
N VAL A 45 -16.99 -2.99 0.32
CA VAL A 45 -17.11 -4.44 0.11
C VAL A 45 -15.75 -5.02 -0.26
N THR A 46 -15.06 -4.38 -1.21
CA THR A 46 -13.74 -4.79 -1.68
C THR A 46 -12.69 -4.63 -0.58
N LEU A 47 -12.77 -3.57 0.22
CA LEU A 47 -11.92 -3.39 1.41
C LEU A 47 -12.13 -4.50 2.43
N LYS A 48 -13.38 -4.87 2.77
CA LYS A 48 -13.66 -5.99 3.69
C LYS A 48 -13.05 -7.31 3.20
N ARG A 49 -13.12 -7.57 1.90
CA ARG A 49 -12.49 -8.75 1.29
C ARG A 49 -10.96 -8.69 1.40
N ALA A 50 -10.36 -7.54 1.13
CA ALA A 50 -8.91 -7.35 1.27
C ALA A 50 -8.45 -7.58 2.72
N HIS A 51 -9.20 -7.06 3.69
CA HIS A 51 -8.95 -7.28 5.12
C HIS A 51 -8.99 -8.77 5.49
N ALA A 52 -10.05 -9.48 5.10
CA ALA A 52 -10.18 -10.90 5.37
C ALA A 52 -8.98 -11.71 4.85
N LEU A 53 -8.44 -11.37 3.67
CA LEU A 53 -7.24 -12.01 3.10
C LEU A 53 -5.96 -11.73 3.90
N VAL A 54 -5.84 -10.55 4.50
CA VAL A 54 -4.68 -10.20 5.34
C VAL A 54 -4.78 -10.86 6.71
N GLU A 55 -5.99 -10.89 7.27
CA GLU A 55 -6.28 -11.48 8.58
C GLU A 55 -6.01 -12.99 8.65
N THR A 56 -6.04 -13.71 7.51
CA THR A 56 -5.66 -15.13 7.49
C THR A 56 -4.17 -15.36 7.80
N GLY A 57 -3.32 -14.34 7.66
CA GLY A 57 -1.87 -14.44 7.81
C GLY A 57 -1.16 -15.31 6.75
N SER A 58 -1.90 -15.87 5.80
CA SER A 58 -1.39 -16.78 4.76
C SER A 58 -1.10 -16.08 3.43
N SER A 59 -1.33 -14.77 3.35
CA SER A 59 -1.07 -14.00 2.14
C SER A 59 0.43 -13.91 1.83
N ILE A 60 0.82 -14.31 0.62
CA ILE A 60 2.16 -14.10 0.07
C ILE A 60 2.16 -12.76 -0.67
N GLY A 61 3.16 -11.92 -0.44
CA GLY A 61 3.27 -10.60 -1.09
C GLY A 61 2.28 -9.57 -0.54
N LYS A 62 1.77 -8.70 -1.42
CA LYS A 62 0.88 -7.60 -1.06
C LYS A 62 -0.47 -7.70 -1.77
N VAL A 63 -1.53 -7.42 -1.02
CA VAL A 63 -2.89 -7.17 -1.52
C VAL A 63 -3.03 -5.68 -1.78
N VAL A 64 -3.43 -5.29 -2.99
CA VAL A 64 -3.69 -3.90 -3.40
C VAL A 64 -5.14 -3.77 -3.84
N VAL A 65 -5.79 -2.69 -3.40
CA VAL A 65 -7.12 -2.30 -3.87
C VAL A 65 -6.98 -1.01 -4.67
N GLU A 66 -7.54 -0.95 -5.87
CA GLU A 66 -7.40 0.20 -6.77
C GLU A 66 -8.67 0.51 -7.56
N GLY A 67 -8.69 1.71 -8.14
CA GLY A 67 -9.79 2.23 -8.95
C GLY A 67 -10.96 2.71 -8.09
N TRP A 68 -11.24 4.01 -8.08
CA TRP A 68 -12.44 4.52 -7.41
C TRP A 68 -13.68 4.26 -8.27
N GLU A 69 -14.83 4.00 -7.65
CA GLU A 69 -16.09 4.01 -8.39
C GLU A 69 -16.26 5.38 -9.06
N SER A 70 -16.45 5.40 -10.38
CA SER A 70 -16.81 6.63 -11.07
C SER A 70 -18.22 7.03 -10.61
N ILE A 71 -18.29 8.07 -9.78
CA ILE A 71 -19.55 8.76 -9.52
C ILE A 71 -19.91 9.47 -10.83
N ARG A 72 -20.62 8.78 -11.73
CA ARG A 72 -21.32 9.44 -12.83
C ARG A 72 -22.46 10.25 -12.20
N SER A 73 -22.17 11.52 -11.87
CA SER A 73 -23.22 12.51 -11.65
C SER A 73 -24.03 12.65 -12.95
N LYS A 74 -25.33 12.41 -12.85
CA LYS A 74 -26.31 12.89 -13.83
C LYS A 74 -26.68 14.33 -13.49
#